data_AF-A0A1M5X0I0-F1
#
_entry.id   AF-A0A1M5X0I0-F1
#
_cell.length_a   1.000
_cell.length_b   1.000
_cell.length_c   1.000
_cell.angle_alpha   90.00
_cell.angle_beta   90.00
_cell.angle_gamma   90.00
#
_symmetry.space_group_name_H-M   'P 1'
#
loop_
_entity.id
_entity.type
_entity.pdbx_description
1 polymer ?
#
loop_
_entity_poly.entity_id
_entity_poly.type
_entity_poly.pdbx_seq_one_letter_code
_entity_poly.pdbx_strand_id
1 'polypeptide(L)'
;MKDPKNLIGGFIAGAALGIAAGMLLAPDSGQRTRKKIVDGSIKLKDDLMNTVDTSLDNIRRQFNSKIDQLARAGKQNIDEASEKVKA
;
A
#
# COMPACT_ATOMS: atom_id res chain seq x y z
N MET A 1 4.14 15.63 -14.93
CA MET A 1 3.82 15.19 -13.56
C MET A 1 2.83 14.05 -13.69
N LYS A 2 3.08 12.86 -13.11
CA LYS A 2 2.18 11.71 -13.27
C LYS A 2 0.96 11.95 -12.38
N ASP A 3 -0.16 12.27 -13.00
CA ASP A 3 -1.40 12.49 -12.26
C ASP A 3 -1.82 11.20 -11.53
N PRO A 4 -2.17 11.27 -10.24
CA PRO A 4 -2.61 10.11 -9.47
C PRO A 4 -3.84 9.42 -10.10
N LYS A 5 -4.67 10.17 -10.84
CA LYS A 5 -5.78 9.64 -11.64
C LYS A 5 -5.32 8.65 -12.73
N ASN A 6 -4.20 8.93 -13.39
CA ASN A 6 -3.68 8.07 -14.46
C ASN A 6 -3.03 6.81 -13.90
N LEU A 7 -2.45 6.88 -12.70
CA LEU A 7 -1.91 5.72 -12.00
C LEU A 7 -3.03 4.77 -11.53
N ILE A 8 -4.11 5.32 -10.96
CA ILE A 8 -5.29 4.54 -10.55
C ILE A 8 -5.95 3.91 -11.78
N GLY A 9 -6.13 4.67 -12.85
CA GLY A 9 -6.68 4.16 -14.12
C GLY A 9 -5.84 3.03 -14.72
N GLY A 10 -4.52 3.19 -14.76
CA GLY A 10 -3.59 2.16 -15.23
C GLY A 10 -3.61 0.89 -14.38
N PHE A 11 -3.76 1.02 -13.06
CA PHE A 11 -3.88 -0.12 -12.16
C PHE A 11 -5.18 -0.90 -12.39
N ILE A 12 -6.32 -0.22 -12.51
CA ILE A 12 -7.62 -0.87 -12.78
C ILE A 12 -7.60 -1.57 -14.14
N ALA A 13 -7.09 -0.90 -15.17
CA ALA A 13 -6.98 -1.48 -16.51
C ALA A 13 -6.06 -2.72 -16.51
N GLY A 14 -4.91 -2.63 -15.82
CA GLY A 14 -3.99 -3.76 -15.65
C GLY A 14 -4.62 -4.93 -14.88
N ALA A 15 -5.36 -4.65 -13.80
CA ALA A 15 -6.06 -5.67 -13.02
C ALA A 15 -7.15 -6.38 -13.84
N ALA A 16 -7.95 -5.62 -14.59
CA ALA A 16 -9.00 -6.19 -15.45
C ALA A 16 -8.40 -7.10 -16.54
N LEU A 17 -7.35 -6.65 -17.23
CA LEU A 17 -6.64 -7.45 -18.22
C LEU A 17 -5.99 -8.69 -17.58
N GLY A 18 -5.42 -8.56 -16.39
CA GLY A 18 -4.82 -9.66 -15.64
C GLY A 18 -5.84 -10.72 -15.22
N ILE A 19 -7.01 -10.31 -14.73
CA ILE A 19 -8.11 -11.22 -14.40
C ILE A 19 -8.63 -11.91 -15.66
N ALA A 20 -8.87 -11.15 -16.74
CA ALA A 20 -9.34 -11.72 -17.99
C ALA A 20 -8.35 -12.76 -18.54
N ALA A 21 -7.05 -12.43 -18.57
CA ALA A 21 -6.01 -13.35 -19.00
C ALA A 21 -5.89 -14.56 -18.07
N GLY A 22 -5.88 -14.36 -16.75
CA GLY A 22 -5.79 -15.43 -15.76
C GLY A 22 -6.99 -16.37 -15.78
N MET A 23 -8.19 -15.84 -16.04
CA MET A 23 -9.42 -16.61 -16.19
C MET A 23 -9.45 -17.40 -17.51
N LEU A 24 -8.91 -16.84 -18.61
CA LEU A 24 -8.74 -17.57 -19.87
C LEU A 24 -7.69 -18.69 -19.76
N LEU A 25 -6.62 -18.47 -19.00
CA LEU A 25 -5.48 -19.38 -18.87
C LEU A 25 -5.68 -20.47 -17.80
N ALA A 26 -6.63 -20.31 -16.87
CA ALA A 26 -6.84 -21.26 -15.78
C ALA A 26 -7.95 -22.28 -16.11
N PRO A 27 -7.61 -23.55 -16.43
CA PRO A 27 -8.60 -24.62 -16.49
C PRO A 27 -8.77 -25.22 -15.09
N ASP A 28 -9.87 -24.90 -14.40
CA ASP A 28 -10.18 -25.54 -13.12
C ASP A 28 -11.67 -25.86 -12.97
N SER A 29 -11.95 -27.04 -12.42
CA SER A 29 -13.31 -27.55 -12.18
C SER A 29 -13.86 -27.06 -10.83
N GLY A 30 -15.14 -26.66 -10.80
CA GLY A 30 -15.74 -25.92 -9.67
C GLY A 30 -15.63 -26.57 -8.28
N GLN A 31 -15.57 -27.91 -8.20
CA GLN A 31 -15.36 -28.61 -6.92
C GLN A 31 -13.94 -28.41 -6.37
N ARG A 32 -12.94 -28.44 -7.26
CA ARG A 32 -11.53 -28.24 -6.91
C ARG A 32 -11.24 -26.77 -6.61
N THR A 33 -11.92 -25.86 -7.32
CA THR A 33 -11.82 -24.41 -7.12
C THR A 33 -12.36 -23.98 -5.76
N ARG A 34 -13.54 -24.45 -5.32
CA ARG A 34 -14.03 -24.09 -3.96
C ARG A 34 -13.08 -24.52 -2.87
N LYS A 35 -12.53 -25.73 -2.96
CA LYS A 35 -11.57 -26.24 -1.96
C LYS A 35 -10.27 -25.44 -1.96
N LYS A 36 -9.71 -25.16 -3.15
CA LYS A 36 -8.53 -24.28 -3.30
C LYS A 36 -8.77 -22.84 -2.84
N ILE A 37 -9.96 -22.27 -3.07
CA ILE A 37 -10.29 -20.92 -2.60
C ILE A 37 -10.32 -20.89 -1.08
N VAL A 38 -10.98 -21.84 -0.42
CA VAL A 38 -11.05 -21.87 1.05
C VAL A 38 -9.66 -22.08 1.66
N ASP A 39 -8.94 -23.13 1.26
CA ASP A 39 -7.62 -23.44 1.83
C ASP A 39 -6.56 -22.39 1.43
N GLY A 40 -6.63 -21.89 0.21
CA GLY A 40 -5.70 -20.90 -0.34
C GLY A 40 -5.94 -19.50 0.22
N SER A 41 -7.20 -19.09 0.45
CA SER A 41 -7.51 -17.77 1.02
C SER A 41 -7.07 -17.64 2.46
N ILE A 42 -7.19 -18.70 3.26
CA ILE A 42 -6.72 -18.70 4.66
C ILE A 42 -5.20 -18.57 4.71
N LYS A 43 -4.47 -19.35 3.90
CA LYS A 43 -3.00 -19.27 3.84
C LYS A 43 -2.51 -17.94 3.27
N LEU A 44 -3.12 -17.48 2.18
CA LEU A 44 -2.78 -16.21 1.55
C LEU A 44 -3.02 -15.03 2.50
N LYS A 45 -4.14 -15.06 3.25
CA LYS A 45 -4.41 -14.08 4.31
C LYS A 45 -3.28 -14.09 5.33
N ASP A 46 -2.91 -15.25 5.86
CA ASP A 46 -1.91 -15.32 6.94
C ASP A 46 -0.53 -14.89 6.44
N ASP A 47 -0.12 -15.32 5.24
CA ASP A 47 1.15 -14.91 4.62
C ASP A 47 1.19 -13.42 4.28
N LEU A 48 0.09 -12.87 3.76
CA LEU A 48 -0.06 -11.44 3.52
C LEU A 48 -0.04 -10.65 4.82
N MET A 49 -0.80 -11.07 5.83
CA MET A 49 -0.85 -10.39 7.12
C MET A 49 0.53 -10.37 7.78
N ASN A 50 1.27 -11.48 7.78
CA ASN A 50 2.63 -11.51 8.33
C ASN A 50 3.60 -10.60 7.58
N THR A 51 3.54 -10.61 6.25
CA THR A 51 4.42 -9.80 5.39
C THR A 51 4.09 -8.32 5.53
N VAL A 52 2.80 -7.98 5.55
CA VAL A 52 2.28 -6.62 5.68
C VAL A 52 2.56 -6.09 7.08
N ASP A 53 2.34 -6.86 8.15
CA ASP A 53 2.66 -6.43 9.51
C ASP A 53 4.15 -6.15 9.66
N THR A 54 5.02 -7.05 9.19
CA THR A 54 6.48 -6.85 9.23
C THR A 54 6.90 -5.61 8.43
N SER A 55 6.29 -5.40 7.25
CA SER A 55 6.57 -4.25 6.39
C SER A 55 6.04 -2.95 6.98
N LEU A 56 4.84 -2.97 7.56
CA LEU A 56 4.20 -1.84 8.23
C LEU A 56 4.97 -1.46 9.49
N ASP A 57 5.50 -2.41 10.25
CA ASP A 57 6.29 -2.13 11.45
C ASP A 57 7.59 -1.41 11.10
N ASN A 58 8.26 -1.85 10.03
CA ASN A 58 9.44 -1.19 9.49
C ASN A 58 9.12 0.21 8.94
N ILE A 59 8.00 0.35 8.23
CA ILE A 59 7.52 1.66 7.75
C ILE A 59 7.20 2.57 8.93
N ARG A 60 6.45 2.11 9.93
CA ARG A 60 6.07 2.89 11.12
C ARG A 60 7.29 3.41 11.87
N ARG A 61 8.33 2.59 12.06
CA ARG A 61 9.58 3.02 12.73
C ARG A 61 10.31 4.10 11.92
N GLN A 62 10.44 3.91 10.61
CA GLN A 62 11.06 4.91 9.73
C GLN A 62 10.22 6.17 9.59
N PHE A 63 8.89 6.04 9.63
CA PHE A 63 7.95 7.13 9.51
C PHE A 63 7.92 7.97 10.78
N ASN A 64 7.92 7.37 11.97
CA ASN A 64 7.98 8.09 13.23
C ASN A 64 9.30 8.87 13.39
N SER A 65 10.45 8.27 13.05
CA SER A 65 11.73 8.99 13.12
C SER A 65 11.83 10.13 12.11
N LYS A 66 11.30 9.95 10.89
CA LYS A 66 11.21 11.02 9.90
C LYS A 66 10.19 12.09 10.30
N ILE A 67 9.05 11.72 10.88
CA ILE A 67 8.04 12.66 11.37
C ILE A 67 8.59 13.49 12.52
N ASP A 68 9.32 12.91 13.47
CA ASP A 68 9.91 13.68 14.56
C ASP A 68 10.95 14.69 14.06
N GLN A 69 11.76 14.30 13.06
CA GLN A 69 12.70 15.22 12.42
C GLN A 69 11.99 16.32 11.62
N LEU A 70 10.94 15.97 10.86
CA LEU A 70 10.11 16.93 10.13
C LEU A 70 9.36 17.87 11.07
N ALA A 71 8.84 17.37 12.20
CA ALA A 71 8.14 18.16 13.19
C ALA A 71 9.09 19.12 13.91
N ARG A 72 10.32 18.70 14.21
CA ARG A 72 11.36 19.58 14.80
C ARG A 72 11.83 20.64 13.81
N ALA A 73 12.14 20.25 12.58
CA ALA A 73 12.52 21.19 11.52
C ALA A 73 11.38 22.15 11.17
N GLY A 74 10.15 21.65 11.11
CA GLY A 74 8.94 22.45 10.90
C GLY A 74 8.69 23.43 12.04
N LYS A 75 8.86 23.00 13.30
CA LYS A 75 8.79 23.91 14.45
C LYS A 75 9.84 25.01 14.39
N GLN A 76 11.11 24.68 14.13
CA GLN A 76 12.16 25.70 14.02
C GLN A 76 11.85 26.71 12.92
N ASN A 77 11.42 26.23 11.74
CA ASN A 77 11.07 27.10 10.63
C ASN A 77 9.81 27.94 10.90
N ILE A 78 8.82 27.40 11.64
CA ILE A 78 7.62 28.12 12.04
C ILE A 78 7.92 29.16 13.11
N ASP A 79 8.76 28.84 14.09
CA ASP A 79 9.15 29.77 15.14
C ASP A 79 9.94 30.95 14.53
N GLU A 80 10.88 30.66 13.63
CA GLU A 80 11.67 31.68 12.92
C GLU A 80 10.81 32.52 11.96
N ALA A 81 9.81 31.91 11.30
CA ALA A 81 8.85 32.62 10.46
C ALA A 81 7.86 33.45 11.29
N SER A 82 7.39 32.94 12.42
CA SER A 82 6.44 33.62 13.32
C SER A 82 7.11 34.82 14.01
N GLU A 83 8.40 34.71 14.32
CA GLU A 83 9.22 35.80 14.85
C GLU A 83 9.45 36.89 13.79
N LYS A 84 9.75 36.52 12.53
CA LYS A 84 9.89 37.47 11.40
C LYS A 84 8.58 38.12 10.96
N VAL A 85 7.42 37.50 11.23
CA VAL A 85 6.10 38.05 10.89
C VAL A 85 5.55 38.95 12.00
N LYS A 86 6.07 38.84 13.23
CA LYS A 86 5.71 39.71 14.36
C LYS A 86 6.57 40.97 14.49
N ALA A 87 7.75 41.01 13.88
CA ALA A 87 8.60 42.19 13.77
C ALA A 87 8.19 43.08 12.59
#